data_AF-A0A5M3VSQ5-F1
#
_entry.id   AF-A0A5M3VSQ5-F1
#
_cell.length_a   1.000
_cell.length_b   1.000
_cell.length_c   1.000
_cell.angle_alpha   90.00
_cell.angle_beta   90.00
_cell.angle_gamma   90.00
#
_symmetry.space_group_name_H-M   'P 1'
#
loop_
_entity.id
_entity.type
_entity.pdbx_description
1 polymer ?
#
loop_
_entity_poly.entity_id
_entity_poly.type
_entity_poly.pdbx_seq_one_letter_code
_entity_poly.pdbx_strand_id
1 'polypeptide(L)'
;MDARKIAEANLEAWRNADPAAVAASVTGFQDPDTDGSLAGDALAAHAAEVMERFKNLRFQVERVTGDADAATVWWVMEADHRASYLGMPAVGGAVRVAGTDLVTADGMVRRCFDRLAVAEALGYTARFVPAADEVREFGVSARAASSRTDRPGAFTLTWLEVRDEAEAADVDLLSVEIVKGLRTSRGFLGVATFDIGNRKYTLTAFDRPESVRAVHARPHQRAMRRFFKAGLCARALTGLLIPEAIREYARCADCGTVVKLGAGDGDGDGAACGCGWTPDDVPLL
;
A
#
# COMPACT_ATOMS: atom_id res chain seq x y z
N MET A 1 15.54 3.17 39.48
CA MET A 1 16.80 3.49 38.77
C MET A 1 16.67 4.91 38.21
N ASP A 2 17.76 5.63 37.93
CA ASP A 2 17.65 6.98 37.32
C ASP A 2 17.06 6.85 35.91
N ALA A 3 15.87 7.41 35.70
CA ALA A 3 15.13 7.33 34.44
C ALA A 3 15.95 7.80 33.22
N ARG A 4 16.86 8.77 33.39
CA ARG A 4 17.72 9.24 32.30
C ARG A 4 18.75 8.19 31.89
N LYS A 5 19.30 7.44 32.84
CA LYS A 5 20.25 6.35 32.56
C LYS A 5 19.56 5.18 31.86
N ILE A 6 18.31 4.87 32.25
CA ILE A 6 17.49 3.87 31.56
C ILE A 6 17.26 4.29 30.11
N ALA A 7 16.90 5.56 29.90
CA ALA A 7 16.66 6.11 28.56
C ALA A 7 17.92 6.03 27.67
N GLU A 8 19.08 6.41 28.20
CA GLU A 8 20.37 6.30 27.49
C GLU A 8 20.69 4.85 27.10
N ALA A 9 20.59 3.91 28.06
CA ALA A 9 20.87 2.50 27.83
C ALA A 9 19.91 1.87 26.79
N ASN A 10 18.61 2.17 26.90
CA ASN A 10 17.62 1.68 25.95
C ASN A 10 17.89 2.22 24.54
N LEU A 11 18.17 3.53 24.41
CA LEU A 11 18.44 4.15 23.12
C LEU A 11 19.74 3.64 22.49
N GLU A 12 20.77 3.39 23.29
CA GLU A 12 22.03 2.80 22.83
C GLU A 12 21.81 1.37 22.30
N ALA A 13 21.00 0.56 22.98
CA ALA A 13 20.64 -0.78 22.49
C ALA A 13 19.91 -0.73 21.13
N TRP A 14 18.98 0.22 20.95
CA TRP A 14 18.33 0.45 19.65
C TRP A 14 19.31 0.87 18.56
N ARG A 15 20.25 1.78 18.86
CA ARG A 15 21.28 2.23 17.90
C ARG A 15 22.26 1.12 17.52
N ASN A 16 22.56 0.22 18.44
CA ASN A 16 23.44 -0.92 18.22
C ASN A 16 22.75 -2.09 17.51
N ALA A 17 21.45 -1.95 17.20
CA ALA A 17 20.63 -3.00 16.61
C ALA A 17 20.71 -4.33 17.39
N ASP A 18 20.64 -4.25 18.72
CA ASP A 18 20.70 -5.40 19.63
C ASP A 18 19.34 -5.60 20.34
N PRO A 19 18.47 -6.49 19.82
CA PRO A 19 17.14 -6.73 20.40
C PRO A 19 17.20 -7.27 21.84
N ALA A 20 18.21 -8.05 22.18
CA ALA A 20 18.36 -8.61 23.52
C ALA A 20 18.75 -7.52 24.53
N ALA A 21 19.66 -6.61 24.14
CA ALA A 21 20.00 -5.44 24.94
C ALA A 21 18.81 -4.47 25.10
N VAL A 22 17.99 -4.30 24.06
CA VAL A 22 16.75 -3.50 24.16
C VAL A 22 15.86 -4.09 25.25
N ALA A 23 15.60 -5.39 25.21
CA ALA A 23 14.76 -6.06 26.20
C ALA A 23 15.35 -6.02 27.62
N ALA A 24 16.66 -6.16 27.76
CA ALA A 24 17.33 -6.16 29.06
C ALA A 24 17.42 -4.77 29.70
N SER A 25 17.33 -3.70 28.91
CA SER A 25 17.49 -2.32 29.38
C SER A 25 16.27 -1.76 30.14
N VAL A 26 15.11 -2.42 30.06
CA VAL A 26 13.82 -1.91 30.55
C VAL A 26 13.01 -3.01 31.23
N THR A 27 12.04 -2.61 32.06
CA THR A 27 11.08 -3.53 32.68
C THR A 27 9.78 -3.66 31.88
N GLY A 28 9.49 -2.67 31.03
CA GLY A 28 8.36 -2.67 30.10
C GLY A 28 8.57 -1.67 28.97
N PHE A 29 8.00 -1.97 27.80
CA PHE A 29 8.05 -1.11 26.62
C PHE A 29 6.71 -1.09 25.90
N GLN A 30 6.29 0.09 25.46
CA GLN A 30 5.10 0.27 24.63
C GLN A 30 5.37 1.29 23.53
N ASP A 31 4.90 1.01 22.31
CA ASP A 31 4.90 1.96 21.21
C ASP A 31 3.56 1.89 20.42
N PRO A 32 3.35 2.74 19.38
CA PRO A 32 2.13 2.73 18.57
C PRO A 32 1.82 1.42 17.82
N ASP A 33 2.78 0.49 17.73
CA ASP A 33 2.66 -0.79 17.04
C ASP A 33 2.49 -1.98 18.01
N THR A 34 2.55 -1.76 19.33
CA THR A 34 2.33 -2.82 20.33
C THR A 34 0.91 -2.83 20.90
N ASP A 35 0.32 -4.02 21.08
CA ASP A 35 -0.95 -4.20 21.80
C ASP A 35 -0.69 -4.30 23.32
N GLY A 36 -0.26 -3.18 23.91
CA GLY A 36 0.10 -3.07 25.32
C GLY A 36 1.60 -3.10 25.59
N SER A 37 1.97 -3.33 26.86
CA SER A 37 3.36 -3.32 27.31
C SER A 37 4.03 -4.68 27.06
N LEU A 38 5.19 -4.68 26.42
CA LEU A 38 6.05 -5.83 26.19
C LEU A 38 7.24 -5.83 27.14
N ALA A 39 7.78 -7.01 27.45
CA ALA A 39 9.00 -7.21 28.23
C ALA A 39 9.70 -8.52 27.82
N GLY A 40 10.97 -8.68 28.21
CA GLY A 40 11.73 -9.90 27.98
C GLY A 40 11.74 -10.35 26.51
N ASP A 41 11.52 -11.64 26.27
CA ASP A 41 11.57 -12.24 24.93
C ASP A 41 10.56 -11.62 23.95
N ALA A 42 9.38 -11.19 24.42
CA ALA A 42 8.38 -10.54 23.57
C ALA A 42 8.86 -9.17 23.07
N LEU A 43 9.54 -8.41 23.93
CA LEU A 43 10.16 -7.14 23.54
C LEU A 43 11.37 -7.36 22.62
N ALA A 44 12.18 -8.39 22.87
CA ALA A 44 13.29 -8.73 21.99
C ALA A 44 12.79 -9.12 20.59
N ALA A 45 11.70 -9.89 20.49
CA ALA A 45 11.08 -10.22 19.21
C ALA A 45 10.56 -8.98 18.48
N HIS A 46 9.81 -8.11 19.17
CA HIS A 46 9.33 -6.83 18.61
C HIS A 46 10.48 -5.95 18.11
N ALA A 47 11.54 -5.80 18.91
CA ALA A 47 12.71 -5.02 18.51
C ALA A 47 13.40 -5.61 17.26
N ALA A 48 13.52 -6.94 17.18
CA ALA A 48 14.07 -7.61 16.01
C ALA A 48 13.21 -7.37 14.75
N GLU A 49 11.88 -7.43 14.87
CA GLU A 49 10.96 -7.15 13.77
C GLU A 49 11.06 -5.70 13.29
N VAL A 50 11.12 -4.73 14.21
CA VAL A 50 11.34 -3.31 13.88
C VAL A 50 12.68 -3.13 13.15
N MET A 51 13.75 -3.79 13.62
CA MET A 51 15.08 -3.72 12.99
C MET A 51 15.17 -4.46 11.66
N GLU A 52 14.31 -5.46 11.41
CA GLU A 52 14.18 -6.09 10.10
C GLU A 52 13.45 -5.18 9.12
N ARG A 53 12.35 -4.58 9.57
CA ARG A 53 11.51 -3.68 8.79
C ARG A 53 12.21 -2.36 8.45
N PHE A 54 12.95 -1.80 9.39
CA PHE A 54 13.63 -0.53 9.30
C PHE A 54 15.13 -0.73 9.50
N LYS A 55 15.89 -1.05 8.45
CA LYS A 55 17.33 -1.30 8.54
C LYS A 55 18.11 -0.01 8.77
N ASN A 56 19.34 -0.12 9.27
CA ASN A 56 20.25 1.01 9.45
C ASN A 56 19.67 2.14 10.32
N LEU A 57 18.94 1.79 11.40
CA LEU A 57 18.33 2.77 12.30
C LEU A 57 19.37 3.74 12.86
N ARG A 58 19.06 5.02 12.80
CA ARG A 58 19.85 6.10 13.38
C ARG A 58 18.93 7.00 14.20
N PHE A 59 19.19 7.08 15.51
CA PHE A 59 18.48 7.99 16.41
C PHE A 59 19.33 9.21 16.72
N GLN A 60 18.89 10.38 16.27
CA GLN A 60 19.42 11.67 16.70
C GLN A 60 18.56 12.19 17.86
N VAL A 61 19.16 12.33 19.05
CA VAL A 61 18.47 12.93 20.20
C VAL A 61 18.51 14.45 20.04
N GLU A 62 17.33 15.07 20.10
CA GLU A 62 17.19 16.52 20.02
C GLU A 62 17.19 17.15 21.42
N ARG A 63 16.55 16.47 22.37
CA ARG A 63 16.38 16.98 23.74
C ARG A 63 16.17 15.83 24.72
N VAL A 64 16.62 16.03 25.95
CA VAL A 64 16.22 15.23 27.11
C VAL A 64 15.78 16.19 28.21
N THR A 65 14.65 15.92 28.86
CA THR A 65 14.18 16.65 30.05
C THR A 65 13.70 15.68 31.12
N GLY A 66 13.53 16.16 32.34
CA GLY A 66 13.12 15.36 33.49
C GLY A 66 14.27 15.12 34.46
N ASP A 67 14.05 14.20 35.38
CA ASP A 67 14.91 13.93 36.51
C ASP A 67 15.12 12.42 36.70
N ALA A 68 15.46 12.00 37.93
CA ALA A 68 15.70 10.60 38.24
C ALA A 68 14.42 9.75 38.23
N ASP A 69 13.24 10.35 38.44
CA ASP A 69 11.96 9.65 38.57
C ASP A 69 11.30 9.46 37.21
N ALA A 70 11.39 10.46 36.34
CA ALA A 70 10.90 10.39 34.96
C ALA A 70 11.72 11.26 34.01
N ALA A 71 11.97 10.75 32.81
CA ALA A 71 12.66 11.44 31.73
C ALA A 71 11.85 11.39 30.43
N THR A 72 11.91 12.46 29.65
CA THR A 72 11.40 12.49 28.27
C THR A 72 12.56 12.72 27.32
N VAL A 73 12.63 11.91 26.26
CA VAL A 73 13.64 11.99 25.20
C VAL A 73 12.96 12.32 23.90
N TRP A 74 13.35 13.41 23.24
CA TRP A 74 12.91 13.76 21.89
C TRP A 74 13.97 13.31 20.90
N TRP A 75 13.53 12.65 19.83
CA TRP A 75 14.43 12.09 18.84
C TRP A 75 13.88 12.23 17.43
N VAL A 76 14.79 12.21 16.47
CA VAL A 76 14.49 11.91 15.07
C VAL A 76 15.17 10.61 14.70
N MET A 77 14.39 9.69 14.12
CA MET A 77 14.86 8.41 13.63
C MET A 77 14.94 8.47 12.11
N GLU A 78 16.05 7.99 11.57
CA GLU A 78 16.18 7.64 10.16
C GLU A 78 16.42 6.15 10.00
N ALA A 79 15.82 5.53 8.98
CA ALA A 79 16.03 4.13 8.66
C ALA A 79 15.67 3.82 7.20
N ASP A 80 16.08 2.65 6.73
CA ASP A 80 15.71 2.12 5.42
C ASP A 80 14.52 1.17 5.53
N HIS A 81 13.44 1.40 4.78
CA HIS A 81 12.27 0.53 4.77
C HIS A 81 12.52 -0.72 3.91
N ARG A 82 12.61 -1.90 4.56
CA ARG A 82 13.02 -3.18 3.97
C ARG A 82 12.01 -4.32 4.12
N ALA A 83 11.00 -4.20 4.98
CA ALA A 83 9.89 -5.14 5.08
C ALA A 83 8.55 -4.39 5.15
N SER A 84 7.42 -5.07 4.96
CA SER A 84 6.08 -4.44 4.97
C SER A 84 5.81 -3.68 6.28
N TYR A 85 5.15 -2.53 6.18
CA TYR A 85 4.66 -1.74 7.31
C TYR A 85 3.27 -1.17 7.04
N LEU A 86 2.28 -1.50 7.87
CA LEU A 86 0.88 -1.05 7.69
C LEU A 86 0.35 -1.36 6.27
N GLY A 87 0.62 -2.58 5.78
CA GLY A 87 0.32 -2.99 4.41
C GLY A 87 1.16 -2.34 3.30
N MET A 88 2.04 -1.38 3.61
CA MET A 88 2.90 -0.74 2.61
C MET A 88 4.06 -1.67 2.24
N PRO A 89 4.26 -2.03 0.96
CA PRO A 89 5.37 -2.87 0.55
C PRO A 89 6.73 -2.18 0.74
N ALA A 90 7.76 -3.01 0.90
CA ALA A 90 9.15 -2.58 1.00
C ALA A 90 9.69 -2.04 -0.33
N VAL A 91 9.38 -0.77 -0.64
CA VAL A 91 9.85 -0.09 -1.86
C VAL A 91 11.28 0.47 -1.75
N GLY A 92 11.94 0.25 -0.60
CA GLY A 92 13.37 0.51 -0.43
C GLY A 92 13.77 1.96 -0.16
N GLY A 93 12.82 2.84 0.15
CA GLY A 93 13.06 4.23 0.53
C GLY A 93 13.61 4.39 1.95
N ALA A 94 14.23 5.54 2.21
CA ALA A 94 14.58 5.97 3.56
C ALA A 94 13.38 6.68 4.20
N VAL A 95 13.15 6.42 5.49
CA VAL A 95 12.16 7.13 6.30
C VAL A 95 12.86 8.01 7.32
N ARG A 96 12.31 9.19 7.57
CA ARG A 96 12.71 10.08 8.65
C ARG A 96 11.46 10.47 9.45
N VAL A 97 11.41 10.14 10.73
CA VAL A 97 10.27 10.43 11.61
C VAL A 97 10.75 10.95 12.96
N ALA A 98 10.00 11.92 13.51
CA ALA A 98 10.23 12.42 14.87
C ALA A 98 9.37 11.65 15.88
N GLY A 99 9.88 11.52 17.10
CA GLY A 99 9.17 10.87 18.18
C GLY A 99 9.69 11.27 19.55
N THR A 100 9.04 10.71 20.56
CA THR A 100 9.37 10.92 21.96
C THR A 100 9.27 9.64 22.76
N ASP A 101 10.20 9.45 23.68
CA ASP A 101 10.12 8.37 24.68
C ASP A 101 9.87 8.98 26.06
N LEU A 102 8.86 8.51 26.78
CA LEU A 102 8.69 8.73 28.22
C LEU A 102 9.28 7.53 28.96
N VAL A 103 10.22 7.78 29.86
CA VAL A 103 10.92 6.76 30.64
C VAL A 103 10.70 7.03 32.12
N THR A 104 10.35 6.01 32.89
CA THR A 104 10.14 6.11 34.34
C THR A 104 11.18 5.32 35.13
N ALA A 105 11.39 5.68 36.39
CA ALA A 105 12.42 5.09 37.25
C ALA A 105 12.23 3.59 37.56
N ASP A 106 11.00 3.08 37.41
CA ASP A 106 10.67 1.66 37.49
C ASP A 106 11.08 0.88 36.22
N GLY A 107 11.55 1.57 35.18
CA GLY A 107 12.07 0.99 33.95
C GLY A 107 11.04 0.86 32.82
N MET A 108 9.85 1.45 32.94
CA MET A 108 8.89 1.50 31.84
C MET A 108 9.30 2.55 30.80
N VAL A 109 9.22 2.19 29.52
CA VAL A 109 9.41 3.09 28.39
C VAL A 109 8.15 3.13 27.53
N ARG A 110 7.59 4.32 27.32
CA ARG A 110 6.52 4.55 26.35
C ARG A 110 7.05 5.42 25.21
N ARG A 111 7.24 4.81 24.06
CA ARG A 111 7.61 5.48 22.81
C ARG A 111 6.36 5.97 22.09
N CYS A 112 6.43 7.18 21.55
CA CYS A 112 5.37 7.79 20.75
C CYS A 112 5.98 8.34 19.46
N PHE A 113 5.35 8.01 18.33
CA PHE A 113 5.64 8.58 17.02
C PHE A 113 4.37 8.55 16.16
N ASP A 114 4.33 9.37 15.12
CA ASP A 114 3.18 9.43 14.21
C ASP A 114 3.34 8.44 13.06
N ARG A 115 2.52 7.38 13.05
CA ARG A 115 2.49 6.37 11.98
C ARG A 115 2.06 6.94 10.62
N LEU A 116 1.26 8.01 10.61
CA LEU A 116 0.88 8.69 9.37
C LEU A 116 2.06 9.49 8.81
N ALA A 117 2.88 10.10 9.67
CA ALA A 117 4.12 10.75 9.25
C ALA A 117 5.14 9.75 8.67
N VAL A 118 5.20 8.51 9.22
CA VAL A 118 5.98 7.42 8.62
C VAL A 118 5.49 7.09 7.21
N ALA A 119 4.17 6.95 7.02
CA ALA A 119 3.58 6.67 5.72
C ALA A 119 3.84 7.81 4.71
N GLU A 120 3.67 9.06 5.11
CA GLU A 120 3.95 10.24 4.28
C GLU A 120 5.42 10.32 3.88
N ALA A 121 6.35 10.08 4.80
CA ALA A 121 7.78 10.04 4.51
C ALA A 121 8.17 8.93 3.52
N LEU A 122 7.36 7.87 3.43
CA LEU A 122 7.50 6.80 2.44
C LEU A 122 6.76 7.08 1.11
N GLY A 123 6.13 8.24 0.98
CA GLY A 123 5.41 8.67 -0.23
C GLY A 123 3.96 8.18 -0.31
N TYR A 124 3.39 7.71 0.81
CA TYR A 124 2.00 7.26 0.86
C TYR A 124 1.08 8.36 1.40
N THR A 125 -0.17 8.36 0.93
CA THR A 125 -1.22 9.25 1.44
C THR A 125 -2.19 8.44 2.29
N ALA A 126 -2.43 8.88 3.52
CA ALA A 126 -3.42 8.27 4.40
C ALA A 126 -4.83 8.40 3.82
N ARG A 127 -5.56 7.27 3.76
CA ARG A 127 -6.98 7.21 3.38
C ARG A 127 -7.73 6.41 4.43
N PHE A 128 -8.75 7.02 5.01
CA PHE A 128 -9.60 6.36 6.00
C PHE A 128 -10.81 5.78 5.29
N VAL A 129 -11.02 4.48 5.47
CA VAL A 129 -12.22 3.77 5.06
C VAL A 129 -13.03 3.37 6.29
N PRO A 130 -14.36 3.28 6.21
CA PRO A 130 -15.16 2.76 7.32
C PRO A 130 -14.74 1.33 7.69
N ALA A 131 -14.92 0.95 8.95
CA ALA A 131 -14.80 -0.44 9.36
C ALA A 131 -15.83 -1.29 8.60
N ALA A 132 -15.45 -2.50 8.23
CA ALA A 132 -16.38 -3.46 7.65
C ALA A 132 -17.50 -3.80 8.65
N ASP A 133 -18.69 -4.05 8.12
CA ASP A 133 -19.84 -4.55 8.88
C ASP A 133 -20.34 -5.87 8.26
N GLU A 134 -21.46 -6.39 8.74
CA GLU A 134 -22.01 -7.67 8.27
C GLU A 134 -22.39 -7.69 6.78
N VAL A 135 -22.57 -6.54 6.14
CA VAL A 135 -23.07 -6.42 4.76
C VAL A 135 -22.13 -5.69 3.82
N ARG A 136 -21.10 -5.01 4.34
CA ARG A 136 -20.21 -4.13 3.57
C ARG A 136 -18.76 -4.27 3.97
N GLU A 137 -17.93 -4.36 2.93
CA GLU A 137 -16.49 -4.22 3.02
C GLU A 137 -16.04 -2.98 2.24
N PHE A 138 -14.96 -2.38 2.70
CA PHE A 138 -14.39 -1.17 2.10
C PHE A 138 -12.96 -1.41 1.65
N GLY A 139 -12.48 -0.51 0.80
CA GLY A 139 -11.29 -0.78 0.02
C GLY A 139 -10.67 0.44 -0.62
N VAL A 140 -9.52 0.22 -1.25
CA VAL A 140 -8.78 1.22 -2.02
C VAL A 140 -8.64 0.75 -3.46
N SER A 141 -8.57 1.68 -4.40
CA SER A 141 -8.38 1.37 -5.82
C SER A 141 -7.30 2.23 -6.45
N ALA A 142 -6.66 1.68 -7.47
CA ALA A 142 -5.69 2.35 -8.31
C ALA A 142 -5.98 2.04 -9.78
N ARG A 143 -5.53 2.90 -10.68
CA ARG A 143 -5.65 2.69 -12.12
C ARG A 143 -4.35 3.02 -12.83
N ALA A 144 -4.06 2.28 -13.89
CA ALA A 144 -2.99 2.57 -14.83
C ALA A 144 -3.54 2.53 -16.25
N ALA A 145 -3.70 3.72 -16.83
CA ALA A 145 -4.20 3.90 -18.19
C ALA A 145 -3.08 3.78 -19.23
N SER A 146 -3.45 3.39 -20.45
CA SER A 146 -2.69 3.73 -21.65
C SER A 146 -3.15 5.09 -22.19
N SER A 147 -2.42 5.67 -23.15
CA SER A 147 -2.88 6.86 -23.88
C SER A 147 -3.91 6.54 -24.97
N ARG A 148 -4.32 5.28 -25.11
CA ARG A 148 -5.28 4.84 -26.12
C ARG A 148 -6.71 5.02 -25.62
N THR A 149 -7.58 5.46 -26.52
CA THR A 149 -9.00 5.72 -26.26
C THR A 149 -9.91 4.72 -27.00
N ASP A 150 -9.34 3.66 -27.57
CA ASP A 150 -10.11 2.61 -28.22
C ASP A 150 -11.13 2.00 -27.25
N ARG A 151 -12.31 1.63 -27.77
CA ARG A 151 -13.30 0.90 -26.99
C ARG A 151 -12.78 -0.50 -26.63
N PRO A 152 -12.94 -0.95 -25.37
CA PRO A 152 -12.56 -2.31 -25.01
C PRO A 152 -13.42 -3.34 -25.72
N GLY A 153 -12.77 -4.30 -26.37
CA GLY A 153 -13.39 -5.51 -26.92
C GLY A 153 -13.34 -6.70 -25.94
N ALA A 154 -12.58 -6.59 -24.85
CA ALA A 154 -12.54 -7.59 -23.79
C ALA A 154 -12.06 -6.99 -22.46
N PHE A 155 -12.52 -7.57 -21.35
CA PHE A 155 -11.97 -7.35 -20.03
C PHE A 155 -11.51 -8.66 -19.41
N THR A 156 -10.45 -8.62 -18.60
CA THR A 156 -10.13 -9.72 -17.69
C THR A 156 -10.39 -9.29 -16.26
N LEU A 157 -11.14 -10.10 -15.52
CA LEU A 157 -11.33 -9.94 -14.08
C LEU A 157 -10.55 -11.03 -13.36
N THR A 158 -9.68 -10.63 -12.45
CA THR A 158 -8.98 -11.53 -11.54
C THR A 158 -9.23 -11.08 -10.12
N TRP A 159 -9.39 -12.02 -9.20
CA TRP A 159 -9.22 -11.73 -7.78
C TRP A 159 -8.41 -12.80 -7.10
N LEU A 160 -7.69 -12.40 -6.05
CA LEU A 160 -6.85 -13.23 -5.20
C LEU A 160 -7.27 -13.03 -3.75
N GLU A 161 -7.44 -14.12 -3.00
CA GLU A 161 -7.71 -14.08 -1.56
C GLU A 161 -6.39 -14.21 -0.80
N VAL A 162 -5.97 -13.14 -0.12
CA VAL A 162 -4.72 -13.06 0.66
C VAL A 162 -4.98 -13.42 2.12
N ARG A 163 -3.98 -13.96 2.80
CA ARG A 163 -4.11 -14.42 4.19
C ARG A 163 -3.77 -13.36 5.23
N ASP A 164 -2.82 -12.49 4.91
CA ASP A 164 -2.28 -11.49 5.83
C ASP A 164 -1.67 -10.30 5.06
N GLU A 165 -1.27 -9.27 5.79
CA GLU A 165 -0.69 -8.04 5.23
C GLU A 165 0.67 -8.26 4.55
N ALA A 166 1.46 -9.24 5.00
CA ALA A 166 2.75 -9.52 4.40
C ALA A 166 2.56 -10.16 3.00
N GLU A 167 1.64 -11.11 2.90
CA GLU A 167 1.22 -11.68 1.63
C GLU A 167 0.57 -10.63 0.71
N ALA A 168 -0.24 -9.73 1.26
CA ALA A 168 -0.83 -8.62 0.51
C ALA A 168 0.26 -7.74 -0.15
N ALA A 169 1.27 -7.34 0.63
CA ALA A 169 2.40 -6.54 0.13
C ALA A 169 3.21 -7.29 -0.96
N ASP A 170 3.38 -8.60 -0.80
CA ASP A 170 4.02 -9.45 -1.79
C ASP A 170 3.26 -9.51 -3.12
N VAL A 171 1.92 -9.59 -3.05
CA VAL A 171 1.04 -9.52 -4.22
C VAL A 171 1.13 -8.15 -4.88
N ASP A 172 1.23 -7.06 -4.11
CA ASP A 172 1.35 -5.71 -4.66
C ASP A 172 2.64 -5.52 -5.46
N LEU A 173 3.77 -6.03 -4.94
CA LEU A 173 5.05 -6.01 -5.67
C LEU A 173 4.97 -6.78 -6.99
N LEU A 174 4.33 -7.96 -7.01
CA LEU A 174 4.11 -8.73 -8.23
C LEU A 174 3.19 -7.98 -9.21
N SER A 175 2.11 -7.39 -8.70
CA SER A 175 1.13 -6.64 -9.49
C SER A 175 1.78 -5.46 -10.20
N VAL A 176 2.67 -4.70 -9.53
CA VAL A 176 3.42 -3.60 -10.14
C VAL A 176 4.24 -4.06 -11.35
N GLU A 177 4.93 -5.18 -11.25
CA GLU A 177 5.70 -5.73 -12.38
C GLU A 177 4.80 -6.22 -13.53
N ILE A 178 3.67 -6.86 -13.20
CA ILE A 178 2.69 -7.34 -14.18
C ILE A 178 2.10 -6.15 -14.95
N VAL A 179 1.64 -5.12 -14.25
CA VAL A 179 1.08 -3.91 -14.86
C VAL A 179 2.14 -3.23 -15.74
N LYS A 180 3.40 -3.12 -15.29
CA LYS A 180 4.50 -2.59 -16.11
C LYS A 180 4.67 -3.37 -17.42
N GLY A 181 4.63 -4.70 -17.37
CA GLY A 181 4.74 -5.54 -18.57
C GLY A 181 3.51 -5.48 -19.49
N LEU A 182 2.31 -5.36 -18.92
CA LEU A 182 1.06 -5.22 -19.67
C LEU A 182 1.00 -3.89 -20.43
N ARG A 183 1.48 -2.79 -19.83
CA ARG A 183 1.49 -1.46 -20.47
C ARG A 183 2.25 -1.42 -21.80
N THR A 184 3.23 -2.28 -21.99
CA THR A 184 3.99 -2.37 -23.25
C THR A 184 3.38 -3.38 -24.25
N SER A 185 2.31 -4.07 -23.85
CA SER A 185 1.71 -5.13 -24.67
C SER A 185 0.72 -4.57 -25.68
N ARG A 186 0.78 -5.11 -26.90
CA ARG A 186 -0.17 -4.75 -27.95
C ARG A 186 -1.59 -5.11 -27.51
N GLY A 187 -2.49 -4.14 -27.63
CA GLY A 187 -3.90 -4.32 -27.32
C GLY A 187 -4.30 -4.06 -25.87
N PHE A 188 -3.35 -3.78 -24.97
CA PHE A 188 -3.65 -3.29 -23.63
C PHE A 188 -4.21 -1.86 -23.72
N LEU A 189 -5.30 -1.59 -22.99
CA LEU A 189 -5.93 -0.27 -22.93
C LEU A 189 -5.81 0.38 -21.54
N GLY A 190 -5.84 -0.42 -20.48
CA GLY A 190 -5.71 0.06 -19.12
C GLY A 190 -6.01 -1.03 -18.11
N VAL A 191 -5.73 -0.76 -16.84
CA VAL A 191 -6.02 -1.66 -15.73
C VAL A 191 -6.45 -0.88 -14.51
N ALA A 192 -7.46 -1.38 -13.81
CA ALA A 192 -7.81 -0.95 -12.47
C ALA A 192 -7.53 -2.11 -11.50
N THR A 193 -6.90 -1.80 -10.38
CA THR A 193 -6.72 -2.73 -9.25
C THR A 193 -7.51 -2.19 -8.07
N PHE A 194 -8.08 -3.07 -7.27
CA PHE A 194 -8.79 -2.66 -6.06
C PHE A 194 -8.70 -3.74 -4.99
N ASP A 195 -8.57 -3.31 -3.76
CA ASP A 195 -8.43 -4.18 -2.59
C ASP A 195 -9.67 -4.00 -1.73
N ILE A 196 -10.38 -5.07 -1.42
CA ILE A 196 -11.58 -5.05 -0.57
C ILE A 196 -11.48 -6.22 0.40
N GLY A 197 -11.50 -5.92 1.70
CA GLY A 197 -11.27 -6.93 2.73
C GLY A 197 -9.94 -7.67 2.50
N ASN A 198 -9.98 -9.00 2.44
CA ASN A 198 -8.82 -9.84 2.16
C ASN A 198 -8.68 -10.21 0.67
N ARG A 199 -9.33 -9.49 -0.24
CA ARG A 199 -9.28 -9.77 -1.68
C ARG A 199 -8.65 -8.63 -2.47
N LYS A 200 -7.70 -9.00 -3.33
CA LYS A 200 -7.09 -8.11 -4.31
C LYS A 200 -7.65 -8.41 -5.69
N TYR A 201 -8.21 -7.41 -6.34
CA TYR A 201 -8.87 -7.51 -7.64
C TYR A 201 -8.05 -6.81 -8.72
N THR A 202 -8.18 -7.30 -9.94
CA THR A 202 -7.61 -6.69 -11.14
C THR A 202 -8.62 -6.77 -12.28
N LEU A 203 -8.99 -5.62 -12.82
CA LEU A 203 -9.79 -5.47 -14.03
C LEU A 203 -8.92 -4.86 -15.12
N THR A 204 -8.58 -5.64 -16.15
CA THR A 204 -7.75 -5.16 -17.28
C THR A 204 -8.60 -5.06 -18.54
N ALA A 205 -8.49 -3.97 -19.28
CA ALA A 205 -9.16 -3.76 -20.55
C ALA A 205 -8.21 -4.02 -21.74
N PHE A 206 -8.75 -4.69 -22.75
CA PHE A 206 -8.08 -4.97 -24.02
C PHE A 206 -8.95 -4.56 -25.21
N ASP A 207 -8.32 -4.17 -26.31
CA ASP A 207 -9.02 -3.75 -27.54
C ASP A 207 -9.80 -4.86 -28.21
N ARG A 208 -9.41 -6.13 -28.02
CA ARG A 208 -10.09 -7.31 -28.55
C ARG A 208 -9.77 -8.58 -27.75
N PRO A 209 -10.57 -9.64 -27.85
CA PRO A 209 -10.37 -10.88 -27.10
C PRO A 209 -8.98 -11.50 -27.29
N GLU A 210 -8.40 -11.46 -28.51
CA GLU A 210 -7.10 -12.10 -28.75
C GLU A 210 -5.94 -11.37 -28.08
N SER A 211 -6.10 -10.09 -27.76
CA SER A 211 -5.08 -9.27 -27.08
C SER A 211 -4.86 -9.71 -25.63
N VAL A 212 -5.83 -10.42 -25.02
CA VAL A 212 -5.75 -10.96 -23.65
C VAL A 212 -4.55 -11.88 -23.46
N ARG A 213 -4.04 -12.52 -24.52
CA ARG A 213 -2.82 -13.35 -24.46
C ARG A 213 -1.61 -12.62 -23.86
N ALA A 214 -1.61 -11.29 -23.84
CA ALA A 214 -0.61 -10.46 -23.18
C ALA A 214 -0.43 -10.79 -21.68
N VAL A 215 -1.48 -11.27 -21.00
CA VAL A 215 -1.39 -11.72 -19.60
C VAL A 215 -0.47 -12.92 -19.43
N HIS A 216 -0.07 -13.63 -20.50
CA HIS A 216 0.90 -14.72 -20.41
C HIS A 216 2.36 -14.25 -20.45
N ALA A 217 2.63 -12.95 -20.38
CA ALA A 217 3.98 -12.41 -20.27
C ALA A 217 4.72 -12.92 -19.03
N ARG A 218 6.06 -12.87 -19.08
CA ARG A 218 6.95 -13.42 -18.03
C ARG A 218 6.60 -12.98 -16.59
N PRO A 219 6.27 -11.70 -16.30
CA PRO A 219 5.93 -11.28 -14.94
C PRO A 219 4.72 -12.03 -14.38
N HIS A 220 3.64 -12.14 -15.17
CA HIS A 220 2.43 -12.85 -14.73
C HIS A 220 2.69 -14.35 -14.60
N GLN A 221 3.48 -14.96 -15.49
CA GLN A 221 3.88 -16.38 -15.36
C GLN A 221 4.68 -16.63 -14.06
N ARG A 222 5.45 -15.66 -13.57
CA ARG A 222 6.11 -15.77 -12.25
C ARG A 222 5.08 -15.78 -11.11
N ALA A 223 4.10 -14.89 -11.14
CA ALA A 223 3.02 -14.87 -10.15
C ALA A 223 2.20 -16.17 -10.16
N MET A 224 1.83 -16.67 -11.35
CA MET A 224 1.13 -17.95 -11.50
C MET A 224 1.93 -19.13 -10.92
N ARG A 225 3.26 -19.16 -11.12
CA ARG A 225 4.12 -20.16 -10.48
C ARG A 225 4.10 -20.03 -8.96
N ARG A 226 4.13 -18.81 -8.40
CA ARG A 226 4.04 -18.61 -6.95
C ARG A 226 2.70 -19.10 -6.39
N PHE A 227 1.60 -18.84 -7.08
CA PHE A 227 0.27 -19.34 -6.70
C PHE A 227 0.23 -20.87 -6.72
N PHE A 228 0.50 -21.50 -7.87
CA PHE A 228 0.33 -22.96 -8.02
C PHE A 228 1.41 -23.82 -7.35
N LYS A 229 2.61 -23.28 -7.08
CA LYS A 229 3.75 -24.09 -6.59
C LYS A 229 4.38 -23.60 -5.30
N ALA A 230 4.23 -22.33 -4.95
CA ALA A 230 4.86 -21.74 -3.76
C ALA A 230 3.83 -21.32 -2.69
N GLY A 231 2.55 -21.64 -2.90
CA GLY A 231 1.49 -21.41 -1.92
C GLY A 231 1.13 -19.95 -1.70
N LEU A 232 1.34 -19.06 -2.68
CA LEU A 232 0.88 -17.67 -2.63
C LEU A 232 -0.66 -17.61 -2.78
N CYS A 233 -1.33 -16.89 -1.87
CA CYS A 233 -2.79 -16.72 -1.79
C CYS A 233 -3.56 -18.03 -1.50
N ALA A 234 -4.74 -17.89 -0.89
CA ALA A 234 -5.60 -19.03 -0.58
C ALA A 234 -6.47 -19.45 -1.78
N ARG A 235 -6.96 -18.48 -2.56
CA ARG A 235 -7.91 -18.69 -3.65
C ARG A 235 -7.68 -17.68 -4.76
N ALA A 236 -8.10 -18.04 -5.98
CA ALA A 236 -8.08 -17.14 -7.12
C ALA A 236 -9.30 -17.35 -8.02
N LEU A 237 -9.72 -16.29 -8.70
CA LEU A 237 -10.60 -16.33 -9.85
C LEU A 237 -9.91 -15.67 -11.03
N THR A 238 -10.08 -16.22 -12.22
CA THR A 238 -9.70 -15.58 -13.48
C THR A 238 -10.87 -15.70 -14.46
N GLY A 239 -11.36 -14.58 -14.96
CA GLY A 239 -12.46 -14.51 -15.91
C GLY A 239 -12.14 -13.63 -17.11
N LEU A 240 -12.66 -14.01 -18.27
CA LEU A 240 -12.70 -13.21 -19.49
C LEU A 240 -14.14 -12.74 -19.71
N LEU A 241 -14.32 -11.43 -19.85
CA LEU A 241 -15.62 -10.78 -19.99
C LEU A 241 -15.65 -10.05 -21.33
N ILE A 242 -16.58 -10.41 -22.21
CA ILE A 242 -16.78 -9.73 -23.49
C ILE A 242 -17.95 -8.76 -23.34
N PRO A 243 -17.75 -7.45 -23.57
CA PRO A 243 -18.81 -6.47 -23.39
C PRO A 243 -19.86 -6.62 -24.49
N GLU A 244 -21.12 -6.82 -24.08
CA GLU A 244 -22.27 -6.78 -25.00
C GLU A 244 -22.57 -5.33 -25.42
N ALA A 245 -22.45 -4.38 -24.49
CA ALA A 245 -22.61 -2.95 -24.77
C ALA A 245 -21.78 -2.10 -23.80
N ILE A 246 -21.14 -1.05 -24.33
CA ILE A 246 -20.50 0.02 -23.55
C ILE A 246 -21.13 1.34 -23.96
N ARG A 247 -21.58 2.11 -22.98
CA ARG A 247 -22.18 3.44 -23.18
C ARG A 247 -21.47 4.41 -22.27
N GLU A 248 -20.96 5.47 -22.86
CA GLU A 248 -20.33 6.55 -22.15
C GLU A 248 -21.18 7.81 -22.31
N TYR A 249 -21.22 8.63 -21.25
CA TYR A 249 -22.02 9.84 -21.20
C TYR A 249 -21.17 10.95 -20.63
N ALA A 250 -21.20 12.12 -21.25
CA ALA A 250 -20.56 13.31 -20.71
C ALA A 250 -21.58 14.41 -20.49
N ARG A 251 -21.30 15.28 -19.52
CA ARG A 251 -22.10 16.46 -19.25
C ARG A 251 -21.38 17.67 -19.83
N CYS A 252 -22.05 18.40 -20.71
CA CYS A 252 -21.55 19.66 -21.24
C CYS A 252 -21.28 20.64 -20.09
N ALA A 253 -20.07 21.18 -20.05
CA ALA A 253 -19.67 22.15 -19.03
C ALA A 253 -20.42 23.49 -19.17
N ASP A 254 -20.84 23.86 -20.38
CA ASP A 254 -21.45 25.16 -20.66
C ASP A 254 -22.96 25.17 -20.36
N CYS A 255 -23.69 24.14 -20.79
CA CYS A 255 -25.16 24.13 -20.67
C CYS A 255 -25.72 22.97 -19.84
N GLY A 256 -24.87 22.07 -19.32
CA GLY A 256 -25.29 20.97 -18.44
C GLY A 256 -25.99 19.80 -19.13
N THR A 257 -26.22 19.88 -20.45
CA THR A 257 -26.82 18.80 -21.25
C THR A 257 -25.96 17.55 -21.23
N VAL A 258 -26.58 16.38 -21.08
CA VAL A 258 -25.90 15.09 -21.17
C VAL A 258 -25.88 14.62 -22.61
N VAL A 259 -24.69 14.30 -23.12
CA VAL A 259 -24.48 13.72 -24.46
C VAL A 259 -23.97 12.29 -24.32
N LYS A 260 -24.38 11.41 -25.24
CA LYS A 260 -23.88 10.03 -25.32
C LYS A 260 -22.64 9.99 -26.21
N LEU A 261 -21.53 9.46 -25.70
CA LEU A 261 -20.27 9.38 -26.45
C LEU A 261 -20.23 8.07 -27.26
N GLY A 262 -19.76 8.18 -28.50
CA GLY A 262 -19.61 7.07 -29.44
C GLY A 262 -20.91 6.33 -29.78
N ALA A 263 -21.55 6.75 -30.86
CA ALA A 263 -22.35 5.87 -31.71
C ALA A 263 -21.47 5.49 -32.90
N GLY A 264 -20.80 4.34 -32.82
CA GLY A 264 -19.88 3.86 -33.85
C GLY A 264 -20.51 2.76 -34.70
N ASP A 265 -21.73 2.96 -35.19
CA ASP A 265 -22.23 2.28 -36.38
C ASP A 265 -22.34 3.34 -37.48
N GLY A 266 -21.21 3.77 -38.04
CA GLY A 266 -21.18 4.36 -39.40
C GLY A 266 -21.35 5.87 -39.62
N ASP A 267 -21.84 6.68 -38.68
CA ASP A 267 -22.03 8.13 -38.94
C ASP A 267 -21.12 9.01 -38.07
N GLY A 268 -20.12 9.60 -38.74
CA GLY A 268 -19.00 10.33 -38.16
C GLY A 268 -19.30 11.76 -37.71
N ASP A 269 -20.32 11.96 -36.88
CA ASP A 269 -20.41 13.17 -36.04
C ASP A 269 -20.12 12.78 -34.59
N GLY A 270 -18.94 13.17 -34.10
CA GLY A 270 -18.59 13.05 -32.69
C GLY A 270 -19.69 13.65 -31.82
N ALA A 271 -19.88 13.13 -30.61
CA ALA A 271 -20.98 13.52 -29.72
C ALA A 271 -20.90 15.02 -29.36
N ALA A 272 -21.50 15.88 -30.19
CA ALA A 272 -21.51 17.31 -30.01
C ALA A 272 -22.76 17.72 -29.23
N CYS A 273 -22.56 18.57 -28.22
CA CYS A 273 -23.67 19.27 -27.60
C CYS A 273 -24.24 20.30 -28.58
N GLY A 274 -25.53 20.60 -28.51
CA GLY A 274 -26.16 21.64 -29.34
C GLY A 274 -25.58 23.05 -29.16
N CYS A 275 -24.76 23.28 -28.13
CA CYS A 275 -24.00 24.52 -27.93
C CYS A 275 -22.63 24.55 -28.63
N GLY A 276 -22.23 23.46 -29.30
CA GLY A 276 -20.94 23.33 -29.98
C GLY A 276 -19.82 22.72 -29.14
N TRP A 277 -20.04 22.42 -27.86
CA TRP A 277 -19.08 21.70 -27.04
C TRP A 277 -18.98 20.22 -27.45
N THR A 278 -17.75 19.73 -27.61
CA THR A 278 -17.45 18.32 -27.85
C THR A 278 -16.54 17.82 -26.72
N PRO A 279 -16.87 16.69 -26.06
CA PRO A 279 -16.00 16.10 -25.05
C PRO A 279 -14.75 15.49 -25.68
N ASP A 280 -13.64 15.58 -24.97
CA ASP A 280 -12.41 14.87 -25.34
C ASP A 280 -12.57 13.37 -25.14
N ASP A 281 -11.98 12.58 -26.03
CA ASP A 281 -11.85 11.14 -25.83
C ASP A 281 -10.88 10.85 -24.67
N VAL A 282 -11.30 10.01 -23.72
CA VAL A 282 -10.49 9.62 -22.56
C VAL A 282 -10.31 8.10 -22.48
N PRO A 283 -9.16 7.61 -21.98
CA PRO A 283 -9.00 6.19 -21.69
C PRO A 283 -10.04 5.71 -20.67
N LEU A 284 -10.67 4.55 -20.94
CA LEU A 284 -11.74 4.03 -20.08
C LEU A 284 -11.25 3.66 -18.66
N LEU A 285 -10.06 3.07 -18.54
CA LEU A 285 -9.42 2.67 -17.27
C LEU A 285 -8.13 3.46 -17.07
#